data_AF-A0A0F7CU59-F1
#
_entry.id   AF-A0A0F7CU59-F1
#
_cell.length_a   1.000
_cell.length_b   1.000
_cell.length_c   1.000
_cell.angle_alpha   90.00
_cell.angle_beta   90.00
_cell.angle_gamma   90.00
#
_symmetry.space_group_name_H-M   'P 1'
#
loop_
_entity.id
_entity.type
_entity.pdbx_description
1 polymer ?
#
loop_
_entity_poly.entity_id
_entity_poly.type
_entity_poly.pdbx_seq_one_letter_code
_entity_poly.pdbx_strand_id
1 'polypeptide(L)'
;MLYFCTAGIPASTKGKGDTISGLKRVADLGLGGMEIEFVRGVYLKENTAPPVAYVGDKLGLKLSCHAPYYLNLNAVDEIKQRQSVGVLHHAARIAAMAGAGGIVFHAGYYLKGDPGTVYDQIKGQMELVLEKLGDDGSRITLRPELAGKVSQFGTLSEILRLSKELPGVAPAIDFAHLRAVTGRYNSYAEFSEVLSRIGEALGAEALSDLHLHVSGIEYGRTGERRHLNLAETDYRFDELLQALYDFKAGGMLVCESPSIEGDALLLQRTWQELMSGGT
;
A
#
# COMPACT_ATOMS: atom_id res chain seq x y z
N MET A 1 -6.17 -12.90 -9.18
CA MET A 1 -7.26 -12.79 -8.20
C MET A 1 -7.03 -11.52 -7.40
N LEU A 2 -8.07 -10.73 -7.18
CA LEU A 2 -8.00 -9.49 -6.39
C LEU A 2 -8.57 -9.74 -4.99
N TYR A 3 -7.82 -9.37 -3.95
CA TYR A 3 -8.18 -9.57 -2.55
C TYR A 3 -8.55 -8.24 -1.90
N PHE A 4 -9.78 -8.14 -1.40
CA PHE A 4 -10.26 -6.97 -0.65
C PHE A 4 -9.86 -7.07 0.81
N CYS A 5 -9.17 -6.05 1.30
CA CYS A 5 -8.44 -6.08 2.56
C CYS A 5 -8.77 -4.86 3.42
N THR A 6 -8.66 -5.01 4.73
CA THR A 6 -8.73 -3.87 5.67
C THR A 6 -7.35 -3.23 5.85
N ALA A 7 -7.30 -1.90 5.94
CA ALA A 7 -6.15 -1.23 6.54
C ALA A 7 -6.25 -1.37 8.07
N GLY A 8 -5.36 -2.15 8.64
CA GLY A 8 -5.36 -2.42 10.07
C GLY A 8 -6.48 -3.35 10.54
N ILE A 9 -6.67 -3.35 11.85
CA ILE A 9 -7.58 -4.25 12.57
C ILE A 9 -9.01 -3.72 12.42
N PRO A 10 -9.98 -4.53 11.95
CA PRO A 10 -11.38 -4.10 11.83
C PRO A 10 -11.92 -3.53 13.15
N ALA A 11 -12.67 -2.44 13.09
CA ALA A 11 -13.23 -1.77 14.27
C ALA A 11 -14.20 -2.67 15.06
N SER A 12 -14.83 -3.63 14.38
CA SER A 12 -15.72 -4.64 14.96
C SER A 12 -15.00 -5.82 15.63
N THR A 13 -13.66 -5.80 15.71
CA THR A 13 -12.87 -6.83 16.40
C THR A 13 -13.13 -6.77 17.91
N LYS A 14 -13.63 -7.88 18.47
CA LYS A 14 -13.91 -7.97 19.91
C LYS A 14 -12.62 -8.19 20.72
N GLY A 15 -12.61 -7.74 21.98
CA GLY A 15 -11.52 -8.00 22.92
C GLY A 15 -10.41 -6.96 22.83
N LYS A 16 -9.15 -7.37 23.07
CA LYS A 16 -7.99 -6.47 23.17
C LYS A 16 -7.54 -5.85 21.84
N GLY A 17 -8.18 -6.20 20.72
CA GLY A 17 -7.83 -5.66 19.41
C GLY A 17 -6.39 -5.96 18.99
N ASP A 18 -5.89 -7.17 19.27
CA ASP A 18 -4.57 -7.59 18.78
C ASP A 18 -4.64 -8.11 17.33
N THR A 19 -3.47 -8.16 16.66
CA THR A 19 -3.37 -8.53 15.24
C THR A 19 -4.02 -9.88 14.94
N ILE A 20 -3.84 -10.88 15.80
CA ILE A 20 -4.42 -12.24 15.61
C ILE A 20 -5.94 -12.20 15.68
N SER A 21 -6.50 -11.45 16.63
CA SER A 21 -7.94 -11.25 16.75
C SER A 21 -8.49 -10.49 15.54
N GLY A 22 -7.74 -9.52 15.03
CA GLY A 22 -8.03 -8.82 13.78
C GLY A 22 -8.09 -9.76 12.58
N LEU A 23 -7.10 -10.65 12.42
CA LEU A 23 -7.09 -11.64 11.34
C LEU A 23 -8.32 -12.56 11.38
N LYS A 24 -8.68 -13.05 12.57
CA LYS A 24 -9.91 -13.85 12.75
C LYS A 24 -11.14 -13.05 12.36
N ARG A 25 -11.20 -11.78 12.73
CA ARG A 25 -12.32 -10.91 12.36
C ARG A 25 -12.40 -10.67 10.85
N VAL A 26 -11.28 -10.44 10.18
CA VAL A 26 -11.22 -10.33 8.71
C VAL A 26 -11.76 -11.59 8.05
N ALA A 27 -11.35 -12.77 8.52
CA ALA A 27 -11.86 -14.05 8.02
C ALA A 27 -13.37 -14.22 8.29
N ASP A 28 -13.86 -13.89 9.49
CA ASP A 28 -15.29 -13.94 9.83
C ASP A 28 -16.14 -13.01 8.95
N LEU A 29 -15.56 -11.91 8.48
CA LEU A 29 -16.21 -10.96 7.57
C LEU A 29 -16.20 -11.43 6.10
N GLY A 30 -15.43 -12.47 5.76
CA GLY A 30 -15.27 -12.95 4.39
C GLY A 30 -14.32 -12.10 3.54
N LEU A 31 -13.50 -11.24 4.15
CA LEU A 31 -12.48 -10.44 3.46
C LEU A 31 -11.22 -11.28 3.17
N GLY A 32 -10.46 -10.84 2.18
CA GLY A 32 -9.33 -11.61 1.63
C GLY A 32 -7.98 -11.37 2.32
N GLY A 33 -7.88 -10.36 3.17
CA GLY A 33 -6.60 -9.98 3.76
C GLY A 33 -6.64 -8.76 4.67
N MET A 34 -5.47 -8.42 5.21
CA MET A 34 -5.28 -7.30 6.12
C MET A 34 -3.90 -6.67 5.91
N GLU A 35 -3.86 -5.35 5.86
CA GLU A 35 -2.61 -4.60 5.96
C GLU A 35 -2.29 -4.32 7.44
N ILE A 36 -1.11 -4.74 7.89
CA ILE A 36 -0.65 -4.51 9.26
C ILE A 36 -0.09 -3.08 9.37
N GLU A 37 -0.70 -2.24 10.18
CA GLU A 37 -0.26 -0.84 10.33
C GLU A 37 0.86 -0.68 11.37
N PHE A 38 2.10 -0.50 10.92
CA PHE A 38 3.21 -0.01 11.77
C PHE A 38 3.32 1.52 11.75
N VAL A 39 2.30 2.22 11.27
CA VAL A 39 2.24 3.67 11.05
C VAL A 39 2.81 4.47 12.24
N ARG A 40 2.51 4.05 13.49
CA ARG A 40 3.01 4.71 14.73
C ARG A 40 4.16 3.99 15.43
N GLY A 41 4.64 2.88 14.88
CA GLY A 41 5.73 2.07 15.43
C GLY A 41 5.58 0.58 15.11
N VAL A 42 6.72 -0.10 15.01
CA VAL A 42 6.80 -1.56 14.83
C VAL A 42 6.53 -2.22 16.18
N TYR A 43 5.27 -2.62 16.41
CA TYR A 43 4.83 -3.18 17.69
C TYR A 43 4.98 -4.70 17.76
N LEU A 44 5.04 -5.38 16.61
CA LEU A 44 5.36 -6.80 16.54
C LEU A 44 6.85 -7.02 16.78
N LYS A 45 7.18 -8.16 17.38
CA LYS A 45 8.52 -8.58 17.74
C LYS A 45 8.83 -9.92 17.07
N GLU A 46 10.09 -10.31 17.05
CA GLU A 46 10.54 -11.58 16.46
C GLU A 46 9.80 -12.81 17.02
N ASN A 47 9.37 -12.77 18.28
CA ASN A 47 8.62 -13.86 18.90
C ASN A 47 7.09 -13.73 18.74
N THR A 48 6.56 -12.57 18.35
CA THR A 48 5.10 -12.36 18.17
C THR A 48 4.67 -12.27 16.70
N ALA A 49 5.59 -12.00 15.78
CA ALA A 49 5.33 -11.99 14.35
C ALA A 49 5.04 -13.40 13.76
N PRO A 50 5.81 -14.46 14.06
CA PRO A 50 5.53 -15.79 13.49
C PRO A 50 4.14 -16.37 13.83
N PRO A 51 3.59 -16.18 15.06
CA PRO A 51 2.20 -16.52 15.33
C PRO A 51 1.18 -15.80 14.44
N VAL A 52 1.44 -14.55 14.03
CA VAL A 52 0.59 -13.81 13.08
C VAL A 52 0.64 -14.48 11.71
N ALA A 53 1.83 -14.81 11.21
CA ALA A 53 2.01 -15.51 9.94
C ALA A 53 1.26 -16.85 9.92
N TYR A 54 1.42 -17.64 10.98
CA TYR A 54 0.74 -18.93 11.12
C TYR A 54 -0.78 -18.79 11.07
N VAL A 55 -1.35 -17.83 11.79
CA VAL A 55 -2.81 -17.62 11.79
C VAL A 55 -3.29 -17.09 10.44
N GLY A 56 -2.57 -16.16 9.83
CA GLY A 56 -2.89 -15.63 8.50
C GLY A 56 -2.93 -16.72 7.43
N ASP A 57 -1.91 -17.57 7.38
CA ASP A 57 -1.84 -18.73 6.47
C ASP A 57 -2.98 -19.73 6.74
N LYS A 58 -3.23 -20.08 8.02
CA LYS A 58 -4.33 -20.99 8.38
C LYS A 58 -5.72 -20.47 8.00
N LEU A 59 -5.91 -19.16 7.96
CA LEU A 59 -7.15 -18.51 7.54
C LEU A 59 -7.17 -18.21 6.03
N GLY A 60 -6.09 -18.47 5.30
CA GLY A 60 -5.98 -18.19 3.86
C GLY A 60 -5.94 -16.69 3.53
N LEU A 61 -5.49 -15.84 4.46
CA LEU A 61 -5.48 -14.39 4.31
C LEU A 61 -4.20 -13.89 3.64
N LYS A 62 -4.33 -12.88 2.78
CA LYS A 62 -3.19 -12.10 2.28
C LYS A 62 -2.80 -11.01 3.27
N LEU A 63 -1.51 -10.87 3.52
CA LEU A 63 -0.99 -9.88 4.44
C LEU A 63 -0.02 -8.94 3.72
N SER A 64 -0.14 -7.66 4.05
CA SER A 64 0.83 -6.61 3.76
C SER A 64 1.12 -5.85 5.05
N CYS A 65 2.00 -4.87 4.99
CA CYS A 65 2.28 -3.98 6.12
C CYS A 65 2.48 -2.55 5.65
N HIS A 66 2.00 -1.57 6.41
CA HIS A 66 2.35 -0.17 6.21
C HIS A 66 3.45 0.24 7.19
N ALA A 67 4.56 0.76 6.67
CA ALA A 67 5.68 1.22 7.48
C ALA A 67 5.36 2.52 8.25
N PRO A 68 6.16 2.88 9.26
CA PRO A 68 5.93 4.11 10.03
C PRO A 68 5.96 5.40 9.19
N TYR A 69 5.05 6.35 9.45
CA TYR A 69 4.92 7.58 8.65
C TYR A 69 6.10 8.56 8.76
N TYR A 70 6.96 8.38 9.75
CA TYR A 70 8.08 9.30 10.04
C TYR A 70 9.35 8.98 9.24
N LEU A 71 9.29 8.01 8.32
CA LEU A 71 10.39 7.72 7.40
C LEU A 71 10.65 8.91 6.46
N ASN A 72 11.94 9.21 6.26
CA ASN A 72 12.37 10.12 5.20
C ASN A 72 13.76 9.70 4.69
N LEU A 73 13.78 8.94 3.60
CA LEU A 73 15.02 8.48 2.96
C LEU A 73 15.82 9.64 2.33
N ASN A 74 15.21 10.81 2.15
CA ASN A 74 15.86 12.04 1.70
C ASN A 74 16.04 13.07 2.85
N ALA A 75 16.17 12.62 4.10
CA ALA A 75 16.45 13.54 5.21
C ALA A 75 17.82 14.23 5.01
N VAL A 76 17.86 15.56 5.21
CA VAL A 76 19.11 16.36 5.12
C VAL A 76 20.12 15.96 6.20
N ASP A 77 19.61 15.57 7.37
CA ASP A 77 20.43 15.08 8.47
C ASP A 77 20.78 13.60 8.25
N GLU A 78 22.08 13.31 8.12
CA GLU A 78 22.58 11.95 7.85
C GLU A 78 22.16 10.94 8.92
N ILE A 79 22.03 11.35 10.19
CA ILE A 79 21.60 10.45 11.27
C ILE A 79 20.14 10.08 11.06
N LYS A 80 19.27 11.06 10.76
CA LYS A 80 17.85 10.81 10.47
C LYS A 80 17.64 9.97 9.21
N GLN A 81 18.49 10.17 8.20
CA GLN A 81 18.46 9.36 6.98
C GLN A 81 18.82 7.91 7.29
N ARG A 82 19.93 7.66 7.99
CA ARG A 82 20.34 6.31 8.41
C ARG A 82 19.30 5.66 9.32
N GLN A 83 18.67 6.43 10.21
CA GLN A 83 17.55 5.96 11.03
C GLN A 83 16.36 5.54 10.17
N SER A 84 16.02 6.29 9.11
CA SER A 84 14.93 5.93 8.20
C SER A 84 15.22 4.61 7.46
N VAL A 85 16.45 4.41 6.98
CA VAL A 85 16.90 3.12 6.42
C VAL A 85 16.74 2.00 7.45
N GLY A 86 17.23 2.20 8.67
CA GLY A 86 17.15 1.21 9.74
C GLY A 86 15.71 0.86 10.14
N VAL A 87 14.82 1.85 10.21
CA VAL A 87 13.40 1.65 10.52
C VAL A 87 12.69 0.90 9.40
N LEU A 88 12.91 1.29 8.13
CA LEU A 88 12.30 0.60 6.99
C LEU A 88 12.77 -0.86 6.91
N HIS A 89 14.08 -1.10 7.07
CA HIS A 89 14.64 -2.44 7.16
C HIS A 89 13.99 -3.26 8.30
N HIS A 90 13.95 -2.70 9.51
CA HIS A 90 13.37 -3.39 10.66
C HIS A 90 11.88 -3.70 10.47
N ALA A 91 11.10 -2.74 9.98
CA ALA A 91 9.68 -2.91 9.70
C ALA A 91 9.46 -4.00 8.64
N ALA A 92 10.23 -3.96 7.54
CA ALA A 92 10.17 -4.95 6.46
C ALA A 92 10.52 -6.37 6.96
N ARG A 93 11.58 -6.51 7.78
CA ARG A 93 11.97 -7.79 8.39
C ARG A 93 10.86 -8.35 9.29
N ILE A 94 10.30 -7.53 10.18
CA ILE A 94 9.21 -7.95 11.07
C ILE A 94 7.93 -8.27 10.28
N ALA A 95 7.63 -7.50 9.24
CA ALA A 95 6.50 -7.76 8.34
C ALA A 95 6.67 -9.10 7.61
N ALA A 96 7.86 -9.41 7.10
CA ALA A 96 8.16 -10.70 6.49
C ALA A 96 7.97 -11.86 7.48
N MET A 97 8.44 -11.71 8.73
CA MET A 97 8.20 -12.69 9.80
C MET A 97 6.72 -12.83 10.17
N ALA A 98 5.92 -11.79 9.96
CA ALA A 98 4.47 -11.80 10.15
C ALA A 98 3.71 -12.38 8.94
N GLY A 99 4.40 -12.81 7.90
CA GLY A 99 3.81 -13.41 6.70
C GLY A 99 3.34 -12.38 5.66
N ALA A 100 3.74 -11.11 5.78
CA ALA A 100 3.41 -10.09 4.80
C ALA A 100 4.21 -10.29 3.50
N GLY A 101 3.53 -10.20 2.35
CA GLY A 101 4.16 -10.31 1.03
C GLY A 101 4.81 -9.00 0.56
N GLY A 102 4.35 -7.86 1.08
CA GLY A 102 4.90 -6.54 0.77
C GLY A 102 4.79 -5.57 1.93
N ILE A 103 5.63 -4.53 1.91
CA ILE A 103 5.59 -3.42 2.84
C ILE A 103 5.45 -2.09 2.10
N VAL A 104 4.37 -1.37 2.39
CA VAL A 104 4.04 -0.05 1.85
C VAL A 104 4.69 1.04 2.67
N PHE A 105 5.17 2.10 2.00
CA PHE A 105 5.73 3.26 2.67
C PHE A 105 5.78 4.48 1.76
N HIS A 106 5.66 5.68 2.35
CA HIS A 106 6.09 6.91 1.69
C HIS A 106 7.62 7.05 1.82
N ALA A 107 8.31 7.16 0.69
CA ALA A 107 9.78 7.11 0.66
C ALA A 107 10.46 8.36 1.26
N GLY A 108 9.83 9.53 1.18
CA GLY A 108 10.37 10.75 1.78
C GLY A 108 9.78 12.03 1.19
N TYR A 109 10.52 13.13 1.33
CA TYR A 109 10.12 14.46 0.89
C TYR A 109 11.19 15.09 -0.01
N TYR A 110 10.79 15.95 -0.94
CA TYR A 110 11.74 16.66 -1.80
C TYR A 110 12.61 17.66 -1.04
N LEU A 111 12.09 18.28 0.02
CA LEU A 111 12.78 19.29 0.83
C LEU A 111 13.38 20.46 0.02
N LYS A 112 12.69 20.86 -1.07
CA LYS A 112 13.15 21.85 -2.07
C LYS A 112 14.36 21.41 -2.90
N GLY A 113 14.78 20.17 -2.80
CA GLY A 113 15.78 19.56 -3.67
C GLY A 113 15.25 19.37 -5.09
N ASP A 114 16.18 19.29 -6.04
CA ASP A 114 15.88 18.94 -7.42
C ASP A 114 15.32 17.50 -7.50
N PRO A 115 14.20 17.24 -8.20
CA PRO A 115 13.59 15.92 -8.26
C PRO A 115 14.53 14.79 -8.71
N GLY A 116 15.44 15.05 -9.65
CA GLY A 116 16.41 14.05 -10.11
C GLY A 116 17.42 13.70 -9.02
N THR A 117 17.94 14.70 -8.33
CA THR A 117 18.87 14.50 -7.20
C THR A 117 18.18 13.75 -6.05
N VAL A 118 16.94 14.12 -5.72
CA VAL A 118 16.16 13.45 -4.67
C VAL A 118 15.86 12.00 -5.06
N TYR A 119 15.54 11.75 -6.32
CA TYR A 119 15.33 10.40 -6.84
C TYR A 119 16.57 9.52 -6.62
N ASP A 120 17.74 9.98 -7.05
CA ASP A 120 18.99 9.21 -6.93
C ASP A 120 19.33 8.94 -5.45
N GLN A 121 19.10 9.92 -4.58
CA GLN A 121 19.28 9.75 -3.13
C GLN A 121 18.36 8.68 -2.55
N ILE A 122 17.05 8.76 -2.82
CA ILE A 122 16.06 7.79 -2.32
C ILE A 122 16.35 6.39 -2.85
N LYS A 123 16.66 6.28 -4.15
CA LYS A 123 17.05 5.01 -4.78
C LYS A 123 18.24 4.39 -4.05
N GLY A 124 19.31 5.16 -3.82
CA GLY A 124 20.49 4.66 -3.10
C GLY A 124 20.18 4.20 -1.68
N GLN A 125 19.29 4.90 -0.96
CA GLN A 125 18.86 4.44 0.36
C GLN A 125 17.99 3.17 0.31
N MET A 126 17.17 3.00 -0.73
CA MET A 126 16.41 1.77 -0.94
C MET A 126 17.30 0.58 -1.31
N GLU A 127 18.36 0.78 -2.11
CA GLU A 127 19.37 -0.25 -2.38
C GLU A 127 20.00 -0.77 -1.09
N LEU A 128 20.35 0.12 -0.16
CA LEU A 128 20.86 -0.28 1.17
C LEU A 128 19.84 -1.08 2.00
N VAL A 129 18.54 -0.78 1.88
CA VAL A 129 17.48 -1.56 2.55
C VAL A 129 17.40 -2.96 1.94
N LEU A 130 17.40 -3.05 0.60
CA LEU A 130 17.34 -4.31 -0.12
C LEU A 130 18.54 -5.21 0.17
N GLU A 131 19.76 -4.64 0.22
CA GLU A 131 20.99 -5.35 0.60
C GLU A 131 20.84 -5.99 1.98
N LYS A 132 20.41 -5.20 2.98
CA LYS A 132 20.18 -5.68 4.35
C LYS A 132 19.12 -6.77 4.44
N LEU A 133 18.02 -6.63 3.68
CA LEU A 133 16.98 -7.67 3.60
C LEU A 133 17.54 -8.95 2.99
N GLY A 134 18.42 -8.84 1.99
CA GLY A 134 19.14 -9.97 1.39
C GLY A 134 20.06 -10.67 2.38
N ASP A 135 20.88 -9.92 3.12
CA ASP A 135 21.80 -10.43 4.14
C ASP A 135 21.08 -11.21 5.24
N ASP A 136 19.92 -10.71 5.70
CA ASP A 136 19.10 -11.34 6.73
C ASP A 136 18.17 -12.44 6.16
N GLY A 137 18.16 -12.67 4.84
CA GLY A 137 17.31 -13.65 4.17
C GLY A 137 15.81 -13.32 4.17
N SER A 138 15.47 -12.05 4.42
CA SER A 138 14.09 -11.57 4.49
C SER A 138 13.47 -11.45 3.11
N ARG A 139 12.38 -12.18 2.87
CA ARG A 139 11.66 -12.17 1.58
C ARG A 139 10.40 -11.31 1.69
N ILE A 140 10.48 -10.08 1.22
CA ILE A 140 9.36 -9.14 1.17
C ILE A 140 9.58 -8.11 0.06
N THR A 141 8.51 -7.72 -0.62
CA THR A 141 8.57 -6.66 -1.64
C THR A 141 8.48 -5.28 -0.99
N LEU A 142 9.42 -4.39 -1.29
CA LEU A 142 9.32 -2.99 -0.91
C LEU A 142 8.34 -2.28 -1.83
N ARG A 143 7.32 -1.61 -1.27
CA ARG A 143 6.29 -0.92 -2.03
C ARG A 143 6.25 0.58 -1.76
N PRO A 144 7.08 1.40 -2.44
CA PRO A 144 6.95 2.85 -2.35
C PRO A 144 5.58 3.27 -2.89
N GLU A 145 4.88 4.06 -2.09
CA GLU A 145 3.51 4.47 -2.36
C GLU A 145 3.45 5.80 -3.12
N LEU A 146 2.40 5.97 -3.91
CA LEU A 146 2.04 7.27 -4.44
C LEU A 146 1.85 8.29 -3.32
N ALA A 147 2.45 9.47 -3.51
CA ALA A 147 2.41 10.54 -2.53
C ALA A 147 1.05 11.24 -2.53
N GLY A 148 0.46 11.40 -1.34
CA GLY A 148 -0.76 12.21 -1.14
C GLY A 148 -0.50 13.72 -1.13
N LYS A 149 0.76 14.16 -1.03
CA LYS A 149 1.13 15.58 -0.91
C LYS A 149 2.17 16.01 -1.94
N VAL A 150 2.04 17.24 -2.43
CA VAL A 150 2.95 17.84 -3.44
C VAL A 150 4.41 17.91 -2.95
N SER A 151 4.62 17.99 -1.64
CA SER A 151 5.97 18.04 -1.05
C SER A 151 6.61 16.66 -0.84
N GLN A 152 5.84 15.58 -0.93
CA GLN A 152 6.31 14.21 -0.76
C GLN A 152 6.81 13.65 -2.10
N PHE A 153 7.87 12.86 -2.03
CA PHE A 153 8.36 12.09 -3.16
C PHE A 153 7.45 10.88 -3.38
N GLY A 154 7.13 10.57 -4.63
CA GLY A 154 6.24 9.44 -4.96
C GLY A 154 5.25 9.75 -6.08
N THR A 155 5.69 10.40 -7.15
CA THR A 155 4.88 10.48 -8.37
C THR A 155 4.80 9.11 -9.06
N LEU A 156 3.77 8.90 -9.89
CA LEU A 156 3.64 7.66 -10.66
C LEU A 156 4.89 7.35 -11.50
N SER A 157 5.49 8.37 -12.12
CA SER A 157 6.71 8.19 -12.89
C SER A 157 7.90 7.76 -12.02
N GLU A 158 8.06 8.32 -10.82
CA GLU A 158 9.16 7.99 -9.92
C GLU A 158 9.03 6.58 -9.34
N ILE A 159 7.85 6.19 -8.85
CA ILE A 159 7.69 4.86 -8.22
C ILE A 159 7.74 3.73 -9.26
N LEU A 160 7.26 3.96 -10.49
CA LEU A 160 7.43 3.02 -11.60
C LEU A 160 8.90 2.91 -12.00
N ARG A 161 9.62 4.05 -12.04
CA ARG A 161 11.06 4.05 -12.34
C ARG A 161 11.84 3.29 -11.25
N LEU A 162 11.55 3.51 -9.97
CA LEU A 162 12.15 2.73 -8.86
C LEU A 162 11.87 1.23 -9.02
N SER A 163 10.62 0.85 -9.29
CA SER A 163 10.23 -0.55 -9.45
C SER A 163 10.88 -1.23 -10.65
N LYS A 164 11.17 -0.46 -11.72
CA LYS A 164 11.90 -0.96 -12.89
C LYS A 164 13.40 -1.10 -12.63
N GLU A 165 14.00 -0.18 -11.89
CA GLU A 165 15.44 -0.13 -11.67
C GLU A 165 15.90 -1.02 -10.50
N LEU A 166 15.02 -1.33 -9.54
CA LEU A 166 15.35 -2.06 -8.32
C LEU A 166 14.60 -3.41 -8.22
N PRO A 167 15.29 -4.56 -8.37
CA PRO A 167 14.70 -5.86 -8.08
C PRO A 167 14.20 -5.94 -6.63
N GLY A 168 13.01 -6.52 -6.42
CA GLY A 168 12.37 -6.58 -5.10
C GLY A 168 11.56 -5.33 -4.73
N VAL A 169 11.38 -4.40 -5.67
CA VAL A 169 10.52 -3.21 -5.53
C VAL A 169 9.34 -3.29 -6.51
N ALA A 170 8.14 -3.00 -6.03
CA ALA A 170 6.94 -2.86 -6.85
C ALA A 170 6.10 -1.69 -6.33
N PRO A 171 5.31 -0.98 -7.14
CA PRO A 171 4.59 0.20 -6.66
C PRO A 171 3.43 -0.19 -5.72
N ALA A 172 3.11 0.70 -4.78
CA ALA A 172 1.78 0.79 -4.15
C ALA A 172 1.02 1.97 -4.75
N ILE A 173 -0.16 1.70 -5.31
CA ILE A 173 -0.96 2.66 -6.05
C ILE A 173 -2.12 3.12 -5.18
N ASP A 174 -2.02 4.34 -4.68
CA ASP A 174 -3.13 5.03 -4.06
C ASP A 174 -3.73 6.03 -5.07
N PHE A 175 -4.94 5.73 -5.53
CA PHE A 175 -5.68 6.58 -6.45
C PHE A 175 -6.28 7.82 -5.76
N ALA A 176 -6.58 7.74 -4.47
CA ALA A 176 -7.00 8.87 -3.68
C ALA A 176 -5.86 9.89 -3.55
N HIS A 177 -4.62 9.44 -3.32
CA HIS A 177 -3.43 10.28 -3.33
C HIS A 177 -3.18 10.96 -4.68
N LEU A 178 -3.26 10.21 -5.79
CA LEU A 178 -3.18 10.82 -7.13
C LEU A 178 -4.22 11.91 -7.32
N ARG A 179 -5.46 11.65 -6.90
CA ARG A 179 -6.54 12.61 -6.95
C ARG A 179 -6.26 13.85 -6.10
N ALA A 180 -5.75 13.66 -4.89
CA ALA A 180 -5.46 14.75 -3.98
C ALA A 180 -4.37 15.69 -4.52
N VAL A 181 -3.33 15.15 -5.16
CA VAL A 181 -2.21 15.93 -5.71
C VAL A 181 -2.55 16.59 -7.04
N THR A 182 -3.37 15.96 -7.88
CA THR A 182 -3.58 16.38 -9.28
C THR A 182 -4.96 16.96 -9.58
N GLY A 183 -5.96 16.69 -8.73
CA GLY A 183 -7.37 16.98 -9.00
C GLY A 183 -8.00 16.12 -10.11
N ARG A 184 -7.30 15.07 -10.57
CA ARG A 184 -7.70 14.14 -11.64
C ARG A 184 -7.80 12.70 -11.10
N TYR A 185 -7.89 11.70 -11.99
CA TYR A 185 -7.90 10.27 -11.64
C TYR A 185 -9.13 9.87 -10.81
N ASN A 186 -10.31 10.25 -11.29
CA ASN A 186 -11.59 9.87 -10.71
C ASN A 186 -12.59 9.46 -11.80
N SER A 187 -12.12 8.70 -12.78
CA SER A 187 -12.93 8.17 -13.88
C SER A 187 -12.32 6.91 -14.48
N TYR A 188 -13.14 6.05 -15.10
CA TYR A 188 -12.68 4.81 -15.74
C TYR A 188 -11.48 5.02 -16.67
N ALA A 189 -11.54 6.05 -17.53
CA ALA A 189 -10.48 6.34 -18.49
C ALA A 189 -9.16 6.71 -17.81
N GLU A 190 -9.22 7.50 -16.74
CA GLU A 190 -8.03 7.92 -16.00
C GLU A 190 -7.46 6.77 -15.14
N PHE A 191 -8.31 5.92 -14.57
CA PHE A 191 -7.85 4.68 -13.90
C PHE A 191 -7.16 3.74 -14.89
N SER A 192 -7.76 3.54 -16.07
CA SER A 192 -7.20 2.73 -17.16
C SER A 192 -5.87 3.27 -17.67
N GLU A 193 -5.69 4.60 -17.71
CA GLU A 193 -4.41 5.24 -18.03
C GLU A 193 -3.31 4.80 -17.05
N VAL A 194 -3.58 4.83 -15.74
CA VAL A 194 -2.60 4.41 -14.72
C VAL A 194 -2.26 2.94 -14.86
N LEU A 195 -3.26 2.06 -15.05
CA LEU A 195 -3.05 0.62 -15.23
C LEU A 195 -2.24 0.33 -16.50
N SER A 196 -2.53 1.02 -17.61
CA SER A 196 -1.76 0.90 -18.85
C SER A 196 -0.30 1.28 -18.64
N ARG A 197 -0.04 2.41 -17.96
CA ARG A 197 1.31 2.86 -17.65
C ARG A 197 2.08 1.89 -16.77
N ILE A 198 1.42 1.22 -15.82
CA ILE A 198 2.02 0.15 -15.02
C ILE A 198 2.44 -1.00 -15.92
N GLY A 199 1.53 -1.49 -16.77
CA GLY A 199 1.81 -2.59 -17.70
C GLY A 199 2.92 -2.27 -18.71
N GLU A 200 2.97 -1.04 -19.23
CA GLU A 200 4.01 -0.57 -20.14
C GLU A 200 5.38 -0.46 -19.46
N ALA A 201 5.42 0.01 -18.21
CA ALA A 201 6.67 0.24 -17.50
C ALA A 201 7.27 -1.05 -16.90
N LEU A 202 6.42 -1.94 -16.38
CA LEU A 202 6.81 -3.07 -15.54
C LEU A 202 6.43 -4.45 -16.12
N GLY A 203 5.75 -4.48 -17.27
CA GLY A 203 5.25 -5.71 -17.88
C GLY A 203 3.80 -6.02 -17.50
N ALA A 204 3.10 -6.77 -18.36
CA ALA A 204 1.69 -7.10 -18.16
C ALA A 204 1.45 -7.96 -16.91
N GLU A 205 2.44 -8.75 -16.51
CA GLU A 205 2.45 -9.56 -15.29
C GLU A 205 2.36 -8.72 -14.02
N ALA A 206 2.85 -7.47 -14.03
CA ALA A 206 2.78 -6.58 -12.87
C ALA A 206 1.33 -6.27 -12.46
N LEU A 207 0.39 -6.31 -13.42
CA LEU A 207 -1.04 -6.11 -13.16
C LEU A 207 -1.66 -7.27 -12.36
N SER A 208 -1.00 -8.43 -12.30
CA SER A 208 -1.50 -9.59 -11.55
C SER A 208 -1.16 -9.56 -10.05
N ASP A 209 -0.26 -8.66 -9.63
CA ASP A 209 0.21 -8.49 -8.24
C ASP A 209 0.32 -7.00 -7.84
N LEU A 210 -0.80 -6.28 -8.00
CA LEU A 210 -0.92 -4.89 -7.58
C LEU A 210 -1.10 -4.79 -6.06
N HIS A 211 -0.60 -3.68 -5.51
CA HIS A 211 -0.97 -3.24 -4.17
C HIS A 211 -1.67 -1.90 -4.30
N LEU A 212 -2.96 -1.88 -3.97
CA LEU A 212 -3.83 -0.73 -4.20
C LEU A 212 -4.37 -0.23 -2.88
N HIS A 213 -4.34 1.08 -2.68
CA HIS A 213 -5.06 1.75 -1.60
C HIS A 213 -6.28 2.48 -2.16
N VAL A 214 -7.40 2.35 -1.45
CA VAL A 214 -8.68 2.95 -1.83
C VAL A 214 -9.36 3.56 -0.62
N SER A 215 -9.67 4.84 -0.74
CA SER A 215 -10.43 5.61 0.25
C SER A 215 -11.12 6.80 -0.43
N GLY A 216 -12.13 7.37 0.23
CA GLY A 216 -12.53 8.74 -0.05
C GLY A 216 -11.46 9.70 0.49
N ILE A 217 -11.34 10.91 -0.07
CA ILE A 217 -10.27 11.83 0.35
C ILE A 217 -10.71 13.29 0.38
N GLU A 218 -10.39 13.97 1.49
CA GLU A 218 -10.42 15.42 1.58
C GLU A 218 -9.04 15.95 1.21
N TYR A 219 -8.96 16.88 0.26
CA TYR A 219 -7.70 17.47 -0.19
C TYR A 219 -7.81 18.98 -0.42
N GLY A 220 -6.66 19.63 -0.48
CA GLY A 220 -6.55 21.05 -0.79
C GLY A 220 -5.34 21.35 -1.66
N ARG A 221 -4.90 22.61 -1.68
CA ARG A 221 -3.78 23.07 -2.54
C ARG A 221 -2.47 22.34 -2.32
N THR A 222 -2.26 21.73 -1.16
CA THR A 222 -1.02 21.01 -0.80
C THR A 222 -1.16 19.49 -0.90
N GLY A 223 -2.29 18.99 -1.41
CA GLY A 223 -2.63 17.58 -1.43
C GLY A 223 -3.57 17.17 -0.30
N GLU A 224 -3.47 15.91 0.09
CA GLU A 224 -4.27 15.21 1.10
C GLU A 224 -4.32 15.95 2.44
N ARG A 225 -5.52 15.97 3.04
CA ARG A 225 -5.77 16.38 4.41
C ARG A 225 -6.14 15.21 5.32
N ARG A 226 -7.05 14.36 4.86
CA ARG A 226 -7.52 13.15 5.56
C ARG A 226 -8.33 12.25 4.63
N HIS A 227 -8.39 10.96 4.96
CA HIS A 227 -9.31 10.02 4.35
C HIS A 227 -10.75 10.25 4.84
N LEU A 228 -11.70 9.92 3.99
CA LEU A 228 -13.15 9.99 4.19
C LEU A 228 -13.77 8.64 3.79
N ASN A 229 -15.00 8.39 4.23
CA ASN A 229 -15.73 7.22 3.77
C ASN A 229 -16.08 7.39 2.28
N LEU A 230 -16.11 6.28 1.52
CA LEU A 230 -16.39 6.33 0.08
C LEU A 230 -17.72 7.02 -0.21
N ALA A 231 -18.76 6.69 0.57
CA ALA A 231 -20.11 7.25 0.44
C ALA A 231 -20.22 8.76 0.73
N GLU A 232 -19.22 9.35 1.38
CA GLU A 232 -19.16 10.78 1.69
C GLU A 232 -18.50 11.59 0.56
N THR A 233 -18.04 10.91 -0.50
CA THR A 233 -17.27 11.52 -1.58
C THR A 233 -17.87 11.18 -2.95
N ASP A 234 -17.45 11.92 -3.95
CA ASP A 234 -17.70 11.63 -5.37
C ASP A 234 -16.68 10.64 -5.97
N TYR A 235 -15.98 9.87 -5.13
CA TYR A 235 -14.98 8.92 -5.58
C TYR A 235 -15.63 7.75 -6.35
N ARG A 236 -15.33 7.63 -7.64
CA ARG A 236 -15.97 6.68 -8.58
C ARG A 236 -15.34 5.29 -8.48
N PHE A 237 -15.46 4.67 -7.30
CA PHE A 237 -14.87 3.36 -7.03
C PHE A 237 -15.45 2.25 -7.90
N ASP A 238 -16.70 2.37 -8.33
CA ASP A 238 -17.36 1.46 -9.27
C ASP A 238 -16.62 1.41 -10.62
N GLU A 239 -16.25 2.58 -11.15
CA GLU A 239 -15.44 2.66 -12.37
C GLU A 239 -13.99 2.20 -12.17
N LEU A 240 -13.40 2.43 -10.99
CA LEU A 240 -12.10 1.86 -10.66
C LEU A 240 -12.15 0.34 -10.70
N LEU A 241 -13.17 -0.26 -10.07
CA LEU A 241 -13.37 -1.71 -10.08
C LEU A 241 -13.62 -2.22 -11.49
N GLN A 242 -14.36 -1.50 -12.33
CA GLN A 242 -14.52 -1.84 -13.75
C GLN A 242 -13.17 -1.85 -14.49
N ALA A 243 -12.34 -0.81 -14.31
CA ALA A 243 -11.01 -0.75 -14.93
C ALA A 243 -10.12 -1.91 -14.45
N LEU A 244 -10.11 -2.21 -13.16
CA LEU A 244 -9.36 -3.34 -12.60
C LEU A 244 -9.84 -4.68 -13.18
N TYR A 245 -11.15 -4.85 -13.39
CA TYR A 245 -11.72 -6.05 -14.00
C TYR A 245 -11.28 -6.22 -15.45
N ASP A 246 -11.39 -5.16 -16.26
CA ASP A 246 -11.05 -5.20 -17.69
C ASP A 246 -9.55 -5.46 -17.92
N PHE A 247 -8.71 -4.91 -17.04
CA PHE A 247 -7.25 -5.16 -17.05
C PHE A 247 -6.86 -6.48 -16.39
N LYS A 248 -7.83 -7.29 -15.93
CA LYS A 248 -7.62 -8.57 -15.24
C LYS A 248 -6.67 -8.43 -14.04
N ALA A 249 -6.79 -7.31 -13.34
CA ALA A 249 -5.93 -6.97 -12.22
C ALA A 249 -6.04 -7.99 -11.09
N GLY A 250 -4.92 -8.22 -10.41
CA GLY A 250 -4.83 -9.06 -9.22
C GLY A 250 -3.98 -8.40 -8.15
N GLY A 251 -3.87 -9.07 -7.01
CA GLY A 251 -3.12 -8.57 -5.84
C GLY A 251 -4.07 -8.11 -4.73
N MET A 252 -3.65 -7.11 -3.96
CA MET A 252 -4.38 -6.62 -2.78
C MET A 252 -4.98 -5.24 -3.06
N LEU A 253 -6.25 -5.07 -2.69
CA LEU A 253 -6.93 -3.78 -2.60
C LEU A 253 -7.28 -3.53 -1.14
N VAL A 254 -6.53 -2.62 -0.52
CA VAL A 254 -6.63 -2.25 0.88
C VAL A 254 -7.53 -1.02 1.00
N CYS A 255 -8.55 -1.10 1.84
CA CYS A 255 -9.42 0.04 2.14
C CYS A 255 -8.92 0.83 3.34
N GLU A 256 -8.61 2.11 3.12
CA GLU A 256 -8.08 3.03 4.14
C GLU A 256 -9.10 4.09 4.60
N SER A 257 -10.37 3.92 4.22
CA SER A 257 -11.46 4.74 4.73
C SER A 257 -11.59 4.63 6.26
N PRO A 258 -12.12 5.65 6.95
CA PRO A 258 -12.46 5.56 8.37
C PRO A 258 -13.41 4.39 8.72
N SER A 259 -14.34 4.06 7.82
CA SER A 259 -15.21 2.88 7.89
C SER A 259 -14.50 1.65 7.30
N ILE A 260 -13.34 1.30 7.87
CA ILE A 260 -12.36 0.31 7.39
C ILE A 260 -13.03 -0.93 6.77
N GLU A 261 -13.68 -1.77 7.59
CA GLU A 261 -14.30 -3.00 7.07
C GLU A 261 -15.60 -2.74 6.31
N GLY A 262 -16.31 -1.65 6.60
CA GLY A 262 -17.59 -1.33 5.96
C GLY A 262 -17.40 -1.03 4.47
N ASP A 263 -16.42 -0.19 4.17
CA ASP A 263 -16.06 0.18 2.80
C ASP A 263 -15.30 -0.95 2.10
N ALA A 264 -14.45 -1.70 2.79
CA ALA A 264 -13.82 -2.91 2.23
C ALA A 264 -14.86 -3.93 1.75
N LEU A 265 -15.91 -4.17 2.54
CA LEU A 265 -17.01 -5.05 2.18
C LEU A 265 -17.88 -4.48 1.06
N LEU A 266 -18.07 -3.16 1.01
CA LEU A 266 -18.75 -2.50 -0.11
C LEU A 266 -18.01 -2.76 -1.42
N LEU A 267 -16.70 -2.50 -1.45
CA LEU A 267 -15.85 -2.73 -2.61
C LEU A 267 -15.88 -4.21 -3.05
N GLN A 268 -15.78 -5.14 -2.10
CA GLN A 268 -15.84 -6.57 -2.38
C GLN A 268 -17.19 -6.99 -3.01
N ARG A 269 -18.32 -6.51 -2.46
CA ARG A 269 -19.64 -6.81 -3.01
C ARG A 269 -19.80 -6.27 -4.43
N THR A 270 -19.43 -5.01 -4.66
CA THR A 270 -19.48 -4.40 -6.00
C THR A 270 -18.64 -5.17 -7.01
N TRP A 271 -17.46 -5.65 -6.62
CA TRP A 271 -16.62 -6.50 -7.47
C TRP A 271 -17.26 -7.87 -7.78
N GLN A 272 -17.88 -8.51 -6.79
CA GLN A 272 -18.57 -9.79 -6.97
C GLN A 272 -19.79 -9.66 -7.90
N GLU A 273 -20.55 -8.57 -7.77
CA GLU A 273 -21.66 -8.25 -8.67
C GLU A 273 -21.15 -8.04 -10.11
N LEU A 274 -20.05 -7.31 -10.28
CA LEU A 274 -19.42 -7.10 -11.58
C LEU A 274 -18.99 -8.42 -12.25
N MET A 275 -18.33 -9.32 -11.49
CA MET A 275 -17.92 -10.63 -12.01
C MET A 275 -19.11 -11.53 -12.37
N SER A 276 -20.24 -11.39 -11.67
CA SER A 276 -21.44 -12.23 -11.87
C SER A 276 -22.34 -11.71 -12.99
N GLY A 277 -22.33 -10.40 -13.25
CA GLY A 277 -23.11 -9.75 -14.31
C GLY A 277 -22.42 -9.72 -15.68
N GLY A 278 -21.15 -10.12 -15.75
CA GLY A 278 -20.35 -10.17 -16.99
C GLY A 278 -20.45 -11.48 -17.79
N THR A 279 -21.39 -12.37 -17.44
CA THR A 279 -21.73 -13.59 -18.21
C THR A 279 -22.88 -13.37 -19.17
#